data_AF-A0A0N1L7Q2-F1
#
_entry.id   AF-A0A0N1L7Q2-F1
#
_cell.length_a   1.000
_cell.length_b   1.000
_cell.length_c   1.000
_cell.angle_alpha   90.00
_cell.angle_beta   90.00
_cell.angle_gamma   90.00
#
_symmetry.space_group_name_H-M   'P 1'
#
loop_
_entity.id
_entity.type
_entity.pdbx_description
1 polymer ?
#
loop_
_entity_poly.entity_id
_entity_poly.type
_entity_poly.pdbx_seq_one_letter_code
_entity_poly.pdbx_strand_id
1 'polypeptide(L)' 'MRTTLSLESDAFATAQAYARARSLKLGQAVSELIRLGSAERLPMRQLDGVWVFELPADTPPVTARQVKALLDDTP' A
#
# COMPACT_ATOMS: atom_id res chain seq x y z
N MET A 1 1.06 -22.08 -2.84
CA MET A 1 0.75 -22.76 -4.11
C MET A 1 1.80 -22.39 -5.15
N ARG A 2 2.22 -23.31 -6.02
CA ARG A 2 3.13 -23.02 -7.15
C ARG A 2 2.29 -22.96 -8.43
N THR A 3 2.37 -21.83 -9.13
CA THR A 3 1.60 -21.54 -10.34
C THR A 3 2.52 -20.90 -11.37
N THR A 4 2.24 -21.16 -12.64
CA THR A 4 2.85 -20.45 -13.77
C THR A 4 1.96 -19.27 -14.13
N LEU A 5 2.53 -18.07 -14.22
CA LEU A 5 1.83 -16.83 -14.55
C LEU A 5 2.52 -16.19 -15.76
N SER A 6 1.74 -15.64 -16.68
CA SER A 6 2.25 -14.72 -17.71
C SER A 6 2.28 -13.31 -17.11
N LEU A 7 3.41 -12.62 -17.21
CA LEU A 7 3.56 -11.24 -16.78
C LEU A 7 3.93 -10.37 -17.98
N GLU A 8 3.28 -9.23 -18.11
CA GLU A 8 3.73 -8.18 -19.03
C GLU A 8 5.13 -7.70 -18.62
N SER A 9 5.87 -7.18 -19.60
CA SER A 9 7.29 -6.82 -19.43
C SER A 9 7.53 -5.79 -18.32
N ASP A 10 6.63 -4.82 -18.17
CA ASP A 10 6.63 -3.78 -17.16
C ASP A 10 6.31 -4.33 -15.75
N ALA A 11 5.33 -5.24 -15.66
CA ALA A 11 4.97 -5.93 -14.43
C ALA A 11 6.14 -6.81 -13.93
N PHE A 12 6.81 -7.53 -14.84
CA PHE A 12 8.00 -8.31 -14.51
C PHE A 12 9.14 -7.41 -14.00
N ALA A 13 9.42 -6.31 -14.68
CA ALA A 13 10.46 -5.35 -14.27
C ALA A 13 10.19 -4.79 -12.86
N THR A 14 8.93 -4.44 -12.60
CA THR A 14 8.47 -3.94 -11.28
C THR A 14 8.67 -5.00 -10.19
N ALA A 15 8.21 -6.23 -10.43
CA ALA A 15 8.36 -7.33 -9.47
C ALA A 15 9.84 -7.68 -9.21
N GLN A 16 10.69 -7.61 -10.24
CA GLN A 16 12.12 -7.88 -10.11
C GLN A 16 12.83 -6.77 -9.31
N ALA A 17 12.49 -5.50 -9.52
CA ALA A 17 13.01 -4.41 -8.71
C ALA A 17 12.59 -4.55 -7.24
N TYR A 18 11.31 -4.86 -6.99
CA TYR A 18 10.78 -5.10 -5.64
C TYR A 18 11.50 -6.26 -4.94
N ALA A 19 11.69 -7.37 -5.64
CA ALA A 19 12.38 -8.56 -5.14
C ALA A 19 13.82 -8.24 -4.71
N ARG A 20 14.58 -7.53 -5.57
CA ARG A 20 15.96 -7.13 -5.28
C ARG A 20 16.06 -6.21 -4.07
N ALA A 21 15.20 -5.21 -3.98
CA ALA A 21 15.21 -4.25 -2.87
C ALA A 21 14.93 -4.88 -1.50
N ARG A 22 14.28 -6.05 -1.47
CA ARG A 22 13.84 -6.74 -0.25
C ARG A 22 14.48 -8.13 -0.06
N SER A 23 15.45 -8.49 -0.90
CA SER A 23 16.10 -9.81 -0.88
C SER A 23 15.11 -10.99 -0.93
N LEU A 24 14.05 -10.86 -1.74
CA LEU A 24 13.01 -11.88 -1.93
C LEU A 24 13.21 -12.66 -3.23
N LYS A 25 12.71 -13.90 -3.29
CA LYS A 25 12.55 -14.60 -4.57
C LYS A 25 11.44 -13.92 -5.39
N LEU A 26 11.55 -13.93 -6.72
CA LEU A 26 10.58 -13.28 -7.61
C LEU A 26 9.12 -13.72 -7.32
N GLY A 27 8.88 -15.02 -7.16
CA GLY A 27 7.54 -15.53 -6.85
C GLY A 27 6.99 -15.05 -5.50
N GLN A 28 7.86 -14.83 -4.50
CA GLN A 28 7.47 -14.25 -3.21
C GLN A 28 7.10 -12.78 -3.36
N ALA A 29 7.93 -12.02 -4.09
CA ALA A 29 7.66 -10.62 -4.40
C ALA A 29 6.34 -10.43 -5.15
N VAL A 30 6.07 -11.24 -6.18
CA VAL A 30 4.79 -11.22 -6.91
C VAL A 30 3.62 -11.53 -5.97
N SER A 31 3.75 -12.56 -5.13
CA SER A 31 2.71 -12.92 -4.17
C SER A 31 2.42 -11.80 -3.16
N GLU A 32 3.45 -11.08 -2.72
CA GLU A 32 3.32 -9.95 -1.82
C GLU A 32 2.71 -8.72 -2.49
N LEU A 33 3.17 -8.37 -3.69
CA LEU A 33 2.60 -7.28 -4.48
C LEU A 33 1.12 -7.51 -4.79
N ILE A 34 0.71 -8.76 -5.09
CA ILE A 34 -0.70 -9.11 -5.24
C ILE A 34 -1.46 -8.87 -3.93
N ARG A 35 -0.96 -9.34 -2.78
CA ARG A 35 -1.61 -9.07 -1.48
C ARG A 35 -1.74 -7.57 -1.19
N LEU A 36 -0.71 -6.79 -1.49
CA LEU A 36 -0.73 -5.34 -1.30
C LEU A 36 -1.72 -4.65 -2.25
N GLY A 37 -1.81 -5.10 -3.51
CA GLY A 37 -2.75 -4.56 -4.48
C GLY A 37 -4.19 -5.03 -4.28
N SER A 38 -4.39 -6.18 -3.62
CA SER A 38 -5.70 -6.76 -3.30
C SER A 38 -6.18 -6.43 -1.89
N ALA A 39 -5.32 -5.91 -1.01
CA ALA A 39 -5.76 -5.35 0.26
C ALA A 39 -6.82 -4.29 -0.02
N GLU A 40 -7.88 -4.25 0.79
CA GLU A 40 -8.94 -3.25 0.65
C GLU A 40 -8.30 -1.87 0.49
N ARG A 41 -8.45 -1.27 -0.70
CA ARG A 41 -8.19 0.15 -0.83
C ARG A 41 -9.19 0.79 0.11
N LEU A 42 -8.69 1.52 1.12
CA LEU A 42 -9.53 2.44 1.88
C LEU A 42 -10.37 3.20 0.86
N PRO A 43 -11.71 3.13 0.92
CA PRO A 43 -12.55 3.76 -0.08
C PRO A 43 -12.14 5.23 -0.15
N MET A 44 -11.98 5.75 -1.38
CA MET A 44 -11.56 7.12 -1.60
C MET A 44 -12.59 7.78 -2.50
N ARG A 45 -12.96 9.02 -2.17
CA ARG A 45 -13.79 9.86 -3.02
C ARG A 45 -13.05 11.15 -3.37
N GLN A 46 -13.44 11.76 -4.46
CA GLN A 46 -12.96 13.11 -4.78
C GLN A 46 -13.89 14.14 -4.12
N LEU A 47 -13.31 15.03 -3.32
CA LEU A 47 -13.99 16.18 -2.73
C LEU A 47 -13.22 17.43 -3.13
N ASP A 48 -13.86 18.34 -3.88
CA ASP A 48 -13.28 19.61 -4.34
C ASP A 48 -11.92 19.45 -5.06
N GLY A 49 -11.80 18.41 -5.89
CA GLY A 49 -10.58 18.10 -6.65
C GLY A 49 -9.52 17.33 -5.86
N VAL A 50 -9.72 17.12 -4.55
CA VAL A 50 -8.79 16.38 -3.68
C VAL A 50 -9.31 14.97 -3.42
N TRP A 51 -8.43 13.97 -3.51
CA TRP A 51 -8.75 12.61 -3.08
C TRP A 51 -8.77 12.53 -1.56
N VAL A 52 -9.92 12.16 -0.99
CA VAL A 52 -10.11 11.98 0.45
C VAL A 52 -10.47 10.54 0.76
N PHE A 53 -9.97 10.02 1.88
CA PHE A 53 -10.40 8.72 2.39
C PHE A 53 -11.84 8.82 2.91
N GLU A 54 -12.68 7.87 2.51
CA GLU A 54 -13.99 7.61 3.11
C GLU A 54 -13.79 6.72 4.33
N LEU A 55 -13.69 7.36 5.49
CA LEU A 55 -13.57 6.65 6.75
C LEU A 55 -14.96 6.15 7.20
N PRO A 56 -15.06 4.95 7.81
CA PRO A 56 -16.26 4.52 8.51
C PRO A 56 -16.76 5.57 9.51
N ALA A 57 -18.07 5.69 9.71
CA ALA A 57 -18.67 6.74 10.55
C ALA A 57 -18.24 6.68 12.03
N ASP A 58 -17.80 5.51 12.50
CA ASP A 58 -17.28 5.24 13.83
C ASP A 58 -15.76 5.51 13.96
N THR A 59 -15.11 5.98 12.89
CA THR A 59 -13.69 6.30 12.93
C THR A 59 -13.44 7.49 13.87
N PRO A 60 -12.61 7.33 14.92
CA PRO A 60 -12.37 8.39 15.88
C PRO A 60 -11.64 9.58 15.21
N PRO A 61 -11.96 10.83 15.60
CA PRO A 61 -11.28 11.99 15.06
C PRO A 61 -9.81 12.00 15.48
N VAL A 62 -8.94 12.46 14.59
CA VAL A 62 -7.54 12.74 14.92
C VAL A 62 -7.50 13.93 15.88
N THR A 63 -6.90 13.73 17.06
CA THR A 63 -6.81 14.77 18.10
C THR A 63 -5.52 15.58 17.99
N ALA A 64 -5.57 16.85 18.41
CA ALA A 64 -4.36 17.70 18.47
C ALA A 64 -3.23 17.09 19.31
N ARG A 65 -3.58 16.32 20.37
CA ARG A 65 -2.61 15.60 21.20
C ARG A 65 -1.83 14.55 20.41
N GLN A 66 -2.52 13.77 19.57
CA GLN A 66 -1.88 12.77 18.71
C GLN A 66 -0.96 13.42 17.69
N VAL A 67 -1.41 14.53 17.08
CA VAL A 67 -0.59 15.29 16.12
C VAL A 67 0.69 15.81 16.78
N LYS A 68 0.58 16.39 17.98
CA LYS A 68 1.73 16.88 18.73
C LYS A 68 2.75 15.78 19.03
N ALA A 69 2.29 14.62 19.51
CA ALA A 69 3.17 13.50 19.83
C ALA A 69 3.98 13.02 18.61
N LEU A 70 3.35 12.94 17.43
CA LEU A 70 4.04 12.51 16.20
C LEU A 70 5.08 13.52 15.69
N LEU A 71 4.80 14.82 15.84
CA LEU A 71 5.75 15.88 15.48
C LEU A 71 6.97 15.85 16.41
N ASP A 72 6.76 15.61 17.70
CA ASP A 72 7.82 15.55 18.70
C ASP A 72 8.70 14.28 18.54
N ASP A 73 8.16 13.19 17.99
CA ASP A 73 8.85 11.91 17.72
C ASP A 73 9.65 11.87 16.39
N THR A 74 9.63 12.96 15.60
CA THR A 74 10.40 13.06 14.36
C THR A 74 11.80 13.63 14.67
N PRO A 75 12.91 12.94 14.35
CA PRO A 75 14.27 13.42 14.63
C PRO A 75 14.66 14.69 13.88
#